data_AF-A0AAV0EXH9-F1
#
_entry.id   AF-A0AAV0EXH9-F1
#
_cell.length_a   1.000
_cell.length_b   1.000
_cell.length_c   1.000
_cell.angle_alpha   90.00
_cell.angle_beta   90.00
_cell.angle_gamma   90.00
#
_symmetry.space_group_name_H-M   'P 1'
#
loop_
_entity.id
_entity.type
_entity.pdbx_description
1 polymer ?
#
loop_
_entity_poly.entity_id
_entity_poly.type
_entity_poly.pdbx_seq_one_letter_code
_entity_poly.pdbx_strand_id
1 'polypeptide(L)'
;MKLISVAHIDSPDVVDIGLTQMLSSIVDNDDAILDVHLIGGFNDVPHEVRHKNCVSHDNEKWEGYSFPLCSKIVDTMGKSTNIFNIKTLHVLDHNTTRDSKGNACPIFNGFLVETATGSIFPATFDGTTRCPDELIRRIRVTSSFEDLSWKGRLLETYDTLSDRFIIAPCTWSAHQKQIALGLQNLCDPEILRICSTSPSAEPPHFVDDLRRQWEYLIKHPDWRETFPGKHPRIFVRTANGGWDRLLLD
;
A
#
# COMPACT_ATOMS: atom_id res chain seq x y z
N MET A 1 2.70 17.23 -21.14
CA MET A 1 1.96 16.65 -20.01
C MET A 1 2.98 16.00 -19.09
N LYS A 2 2.97 16.29 -17.79
CA LYS A 2 3.89 15.64 -16.84
C LYS A 2 3.27 14.31 -16.45
N LEU A 3 3.97 13.20 -16.68
CA LEU A 3 3.52 11.89 -16.23
C LEU A 3 3.82 11.79 -14.73
N ILE A 4 2.82 11.42 -13.93
CA ILE A 4 2.97 11.22 -12.49
C ILE A 4 2.50 9.81 -12.19
N SER A 5 3.36 9.04 -11.54
CA SER A 5 3.06 7.70 -11.05
C SER A 5 3.22 7.69 -9.54
N VAL A 6 2.20 7.18 -8.84
CA VAL A 6 2.18 7.10 -7.37
C VAL A 6 1.85 5.66 -6.99
N ALA A 7 2.68 5.08 -6.14
CA ALA A 7 2.46 3.75 -5.59
C ALA A 7 2.63 3.77 -4.07
N HIS A 8 1.80 2.99 -3.39
CA HIS A 8 2.02 2.60 -2.00
C HIS A 8 2.63 1.19 -2.03
N ILE A 9 3.87 1.08 -1.54
CA ILE A 9 4.62 -0.17 -1.51
C ILE A 9 4.77 -0.57 -0.04
N ASP A 10 4.40 -1.80 0.30
CA ASP A 10 4.33 -2.30 1.67
C ASP A 10 5.26 -3.50 1.93
N SER A 11 5.89 -4.06 0.90
CA SER A 11 6.80 -5.20 1.00
C SER A 11 8.00 -5.11 0.04
N PRO A 12 9.21 -5.50 0.47
CA PRO A 12 10.36 -5.66 -0.42
C PRO A 12 10.10 -6.58 -1.62
N ASP A 13 9.21 -7.57 -1.46
CA ASP A 13 8.93 -8.60 -2.46
C ASP A 13 8.23 -8.07 -3.72
N VAL A 14 7.59 -6.90 -3.63
CA VAL A 14 6.89 -6.26 -4.75
C VAL A 14 7.70 -5.18 -5.44
N VAL A 15 8.86 -4.78 -4.89
CA VAL A 15 9.61 -3.59 -5.35
C VAL A 15 10.09 -3.74 -6.80
N ASP A 16 10.67 -4.89 -7.16
CA ASP A 16 11.31 -5.05 -8.47
C ASP A 16 10.28 -4.98 -9.62
N ILE A 17 9.20 -5.75 -9.50
CA ILE A 17 8.11 -5.76 -10.47
C ILE A 17 7.34 -4.44 -10.39
N GLY A 18 7.09 -3.93 -9.19
CA GLY A 18 6.34 -2.70 -8.98
C GLY A 18 7.01 -1.49 -9.60
N LEU A 19 8.32 -1.31 -9.41
CA LEU A 19 9.05 -0.21 -10.06
C LEU A 19 9.02 -0.37 -11.59
N THR A 20 9.20 -1.60 -12.10
CA THR A 20 9.06 -1.87 -13.54
C THR A 20 7.68 -1.49 -14.07
N GLN A 21 6.60 -1.80 -13.33
CA GLN A 21 5.24 -1.40 -13.69
C GLN A 21 5.07 0.12 -13.69
N MET A 22 5.56 0.81 -12.66
CA MET A 22 5.47 2.28 -12.57
C MET A 22 6.17 2.98 -13.73
N LEU A 23 7.26 2.40 -14.25
CA LEU A 23 8.07 2.95 -15.33
C LEU A 23 7.59 2.53 -16.72
N SER A 24 6.68 1.55 -16.83
CA SER A 24 6.27 0.95 -18.11
C SER A 24 5.65 1.92 -19.12
N SER A 25 5.12 3.06 -18.66
CA SER A 25 4.53 4.11 -19.49
C SER A 25 5.53 5.16 -19.97
N ILE A 26 6.80 5.06 -19.56
CA ILE A 26 7.89 5.93 -20.02
C ILE A 26 8.37 5.38 -21.37
N VAL A 27 7.92 5.98 -22.46
CA VAL A 27 8.30 5.60 -23.83
C VAL A 27 9.52 6.40 -24.27
N ASP A 28 10.54 5.70 -24.79
CA ASP A 28 11.64 6.17 -25.65
C ASP A 28 12.18 7.58 -25.37
N ASN A 29 12.66 7.82 -24.15
CA ASN A 29 13.54 8.95 -23.89
C ASN A 29 14.66 8.50 -22.97
N ASP A 30 15.70 7.92 -23.57
CA ASP A 30 16.88 7.39 -22.88
C ASP A 30 17.58 8.45 -21.98
N ASP A 31 17.31 9.74 -22.21
CA ASP A 31 17.86 10.86 -21.44
C ASP A 31 16.89 11.45 -20.40
N ALA A 32 15.71 10.84 -20.19
CA ALA A 32 14.73 11.35 -19.22
C ALA A 32 15.23 11.19 -17.77
N ILE A 33 15.36 12.32 -17.07
CA ILE A 33 15.61 12.34 -15.63
C ILE A 33 14.27 12.26 -14.89
N LEU A 34 14.11 11.23 -14.06
CA LEU A 34 12.90 10.96 -13.30
C LEU A 34 13.02 11.55 -11.90
N ASP A 35 12.22 12.55 -11.60
CA ASP A 35 12.14 13.11 -10.25
C ASP A 35 11.45 12.11 -9.30
N VAL A 36 12.12 11.74 -8.21
CA VAL A 36 11.63 10.76 -7.23
C VAL A 36 11.36 11.44 -5.88
N HIS A 37 10.19 11.11 -5.33
CA HIS A 37 9.82 11.43 -3.96
C HIS A 37 9.56 10.12 -3.21
N LEU A 38 10.45 9.76 -2.30
CA LEU A 38 10.32 8.59 -1.45
C LEU A 38 9.97 9.03 -0.02
N ILE A 39 8.79 8.64 0.44
CA ILE A 39 8.18 9.15 1.67
C ILE A 39 7.48 8.00 2.38
N GLY A 40 7.64 7.92 3.71
CA GLY A 40 6.96 6.93 4.54
C GLY A 40 7.92 6.05 5.33
N GLY A 41 7.37 5.00 5.95
CA GLY A 41 8.10 4.24 6.95
C GLY A 41 8.48 5.09 8.17
N PHE A 42 8.97 4.44 9.20
CA PHE A 42 9.53 5.08 10.38
C PHE A 42 10.50 4.09 11.03
N ASN A 43 11.09 4.46 12.16
CA ASN A 43 11.92 3.57 12.94
C ASN A 43 11.08 2.57 13.73
N ASP A 44 10.67 1.48 13.08
CA ASP A 44 9.78 0.48 13.67
C ASP A 44 10.50 -0.60 14.50
N VAL A 45 11.83 -0.50 14.62
CA VAL A 45 12.62 -1.34 15.54
C VAL A 45 12.56 -0.77 16.97
N PRO A 46 12.20 -1.58 17.99
CA PRO A 46 12.20 -1.14 19.38
C PRO A 46 13.56 -0.58 19.83
N HIS A 47 13.51 0.51 20.60
CA HIS A 47 14.69 1.23 21.07
C HIS A 47 15.65 0.36 21.91
N GLU A 48 15.11 -0.65 22.61
CA GLU A 48 15.89 -1.58 23.44
C GLU A 48 16.82 -2.50 22.62
N VAL A 49 16.45 -2.79 21.37
CA VAL A 49 17.28 -3.62 20.48
C VAL A 49 18.37 -2.80 19.81
N ARG A 50 18.09 -1.52 19.50
CA ARG A 50 19.06 -0.58 18.91
C ARG A 50 20.31 -0.38 19.77
N HIS A 51 20.17 -0.39 21.10
CA HIS A 51 21.31 -0.23 22.02
C HIS A 51 22.16 -1.49 22.22
N LYS A 52 21.67 -2.67 21.83
CA LYS A 52 22.44 -3.93 21.91
C LYS A 52 23.30 -4.17 20.68
N ASN A 53 22.91 -3.63 19.53
CA ASN A 53 23.59 -3.90 18.25
C ASN A 53 24.78 -2.96 17.95
N CYS A 54 25.13 -2.02 18.84
CA CYS A 54 26.34 -1.19 18.68
C CYS A 54 27.68 -1.96 18.74
N VAL A 55 27.67 -3.30 18.76
CA VAL A 55 28.87 -4.15 18.83
C VAL A 55 28.74 -5.36 17.89
N SER A 56 28.71 -5.17 16.58
CA SER A 56 29.37 -6.05 15.60
C SER A 56 29.16 -5.58 14.16
N HIS A 57 30.26 -5.18 13.52
CA HIS A 57 30.33 -5.16 12.06
C HIS A 57 30.26 -6.60 11.56
N ASP A 58 29.48 -6.83 10.50
CA ASP A 58 29.34 -8.06 9.71
C ASP A 58 28.16 -8.98 10.12
N ASN A 59 27.05 -8.83 9.39
CA ASN A 59 25.77 -9.58 9.43
C ASN A 59 24.68 -9.12 10.41
N GLU A 60 24.51 -7.80 10.62
CA GLU A 60 23.28 -7.27 11.22
C GLU A 60 22.08 -7.64 10.33
N LYS A 61 21.23 -8.53 10.82
CA LYS A 61 19.90 -8.74 10.27
C LYS A 61 19.16 -7.42 10.46
N TRP A 62 19.08 -6.59 9.43
CA TRP A 62 18.39 -5.31 9.46
C TRP A 62 16.94 -5.54 9.93
N GLU A 63 16.69 -5.27 11.21
CA GLU A 63 15.43 -5.59 11.86
C GLU A 63 14.33 -4.59 11.46
N GLY A 64 13.06 -4.98 11.65
CA GLY A 64 11.90 -4.19 11.28
C GLY A 64 11.48 -4.36 9.82
N TYR A 65 10.47 -3.61 9.42
CA TYR A 65 9.81 -3.62 8.12
C TYR A 65 10.21 -2.41 7.28
N SER A 66 10.38 -1.22 7.88
CA SER A 66 10.58 0.02 7.11
C SER A 66 11.94 0.09 6.44
N PHE A 67 13.03 -0.25 7.16
CA PHE A 67 14.39 -0.16 6.62
C PHE A 67 14.61 -1.13 5.45
N PRO A 68 14.30 -2.44 5.57
CA PRO A 68 14.46 -3.36 4.44
C PRO A 68 13.71 -2.93 3.19
N LEU A 69 12.49 -2.39 3.35
CA LEU A 69 11.70 -1.86 2.23
C LEU A 69 12.36 -0.63 1.59
N CYS A 70 12.74 0.37 2.41
CA CYS A 70 13.39 1.57 1.91
C CYS A 70 14.70 1.25 1.18
N SER A 71 15.54 0.39 1.78
CA SER A 71 16.80 -0.05 1.17
C SER A 71 16.55 -0.75 -0.15
N LYS A 72 15.57 -1.67 -0.20
CA LYS A 72 15.24 -2.39 -1.43
C LYS A 72 14.79 -1.44 -2.55
N ILE A 73 13.98 -0.42 -2.26
CA ILE A 73 13.57 0.59 -3.24
C ILE A 73 14.78 1.35 -3.79
N VAL A 74 15.65 1.85 -2.91
CA VAL A 74 16.87 2.59 -3.32
C VAL A 74 17.82 1.71 -4.11
N ASP A 75 18.05 0.47 -3.68
CA ASP A 75 18.90 -0.49 -4.37
C ASP A 75 18.37 -0.84 -5.76
N THR A 76 17.06 -1.04 -5.90
CA THR A 76 16.45 -1.34 -7.19
C THR A 76 16.52 -0.13 -8.14
N MET A 77 16.34 1.10 -7.64
CA MET A 77 16.59 2.32 -8.44
C MET A 77 18.05 2.43 -8.87
N GLY A 78 19.01 2.19 -7.97
CA GLY A 78 20.44 2.26 -8.27
C GLY A 78 20.94 1.20 -9.27
N LYS A 79 20.21 0.11 -9.45
CA LYS A 79 20.48 -0.95 -10.44
C LYS A 79 19.79 -0.74 -11.79
N SER A 80 18.86 0.20 -11.86
CA SER A 80 18.13 0.50 -13.09
C SER A 80 18.99 1.32 -14.05
N THR A 81 18.67 1.23 -15.35
CA THR A 81 19.31 2.06 -16.40
C THR A 81 18.73 3.47 -16.46
N ASN A 82 17.57 3.72 -15.85
CA ASN A 82 16.95 5.05 -15.80
C ASN A 82 17.70 5.98 -14.84
N ILE A 83 17.70 7.27 -15.14
CA ILE A 83 18.32 8.28 -14.29
C ILE A 83 17.28 8.84 -13.32
N PHE A 84 17.50 8.62 -12.02
CA PHE A 84 16.62 9.13 -10.97
C PHE A 84 17.24 10.33 -10.25
N ASN A 85 16.45 11.38 -10.10
CA ASN A 85 16.78 12.56 -9.31
C ASN A 85 15.95 12.57 -8.03
N ILE A 86 16.57 12.26 -6.91
CA ILE A 86 15.88 12.21 -5.62
C ILE A 86 15.57 13.65 -5.18
N LYS A 87 14.31 14.06 -5.34
CA LYS A 87 13.81 15.38 -4.91
C LYS A 87 13.41 15.38 -3.45
N THR A 88 12.92 14.26 -2.95
CA THR A 88 12.51 14.12 -1.55
C THR A 88 12.83 12.72 -1.07
N LEU A 89 13.53 12.65 0.05
CA LEU A 89 13.78 11.42 0.79
C LEU A 89 13.36 11.68 2.24
N HIS A 90 12.11 11.36 2.56
CA HIS A 90 11.51 11.59 3.88
C HIS A 90 11.03 10.26 4.47
N VAL A 91 12.00 9.43 4.86
CA VAL A 91 11.79 8.07 5.35
C VAL A 91 12.50 7.85 6.68
N LEU A 92 12.15 6.77 7.38
CA LEU A 92 12.85 6.30 8.59
C LEU A 92 12.97 7.40 9.66
N ASP A 93 14.18 7.74 10.10
CA ASP A 93 14.45 8.80 11.08
C ASP A 93 13.77 10.13 10.71
N HIS A 94 13.76 10.49 9.43
CA HIS A 94 13.16 11.74 8.98
C HIS A 94 11.64 11.77 9.15
N ASN A 95 10.99 10.61 9.13
CA ASN A 95 9.56 10.47 9.37
C ASN A 95 9.25 9.85 10.74
N THR A 96 10.20 9.80 11.68
CA THR A 96 9.97 9.20 13.01
C THR A 96 9.67 10.28 14.05
N THR A 97 8.62 10.06 14.84
CA THR A 97 8.37 10.73 16.11
C THR A 97 8.10 9.70 17.21
N ARG A 98 7.83 10.16 18.43
CA ARG A 98 7.43 9.30 19.55
C ARG A 98 6.09 9.72 20.12
N ASP A 99 5.27 8.75 20.45
CA ASP A 99 4.02 8.98 21.18
C ASP A 99 4.29 9.30 22.67
N SER A 100 3.22 9.58 23.42
CA SER A 100 3.30 9.89 24.86
C SER A 100 3.82 8.72 25.72
N LYS A 101 3.85 7.51 25.19
CA LYS A 101 4.37 6.29 25.83
C LYS A 101 5.81 5.99 25.39
N GLY A 102 6.39 6.82 24.52
CA GLY A 102 7.73 6.65 23.98
C GLY A 102 7.82 5.67 22.81
N ASN A 103 6.71 5.13 22.30
CA ASN A 103 6.70 4.27 21.13
C ASN A 103 7.07 5.09 19.90
N ALA A 104 7.90 4.53 19.01
CA ALA A 104 8.16 5.15 17.72
C ALA A 104 6.90 5.06 16.85
N CYS A 105 6.59 6.14 16.14
CA CYS A 105 5.50 6.22 15.19
C CYS A 105 5.84 7.21 14.07
N PRO A 106 5.16 7.14 12.91
CA PRO A 106 5.41 8.05 11.82
C PRO A 106 4.92 9.48 12.14
N ILE A 107 5.61 10.51 11.65
CA ILE A 107 5.17 11.91 11.76
C ILE A 107 3.86 12.12 10.99
N PHE A 108 3.78 11.54 9.79
CA PHE A 108 2.55 11.47 9.00
C PHE A 108 2.47 10.15 8.22
N ASN A 109 1.23 9.73 7.93
CA ASN A 109 0.91 8.42 7.34
C ASN A 109 0.55 8.47 5.85
N GLY A 110 0.56 9.65 5.24
CA GLY A 110 0.15 9.82 3.86
C GLY A 110 0.56 11.18 3.30
N PHE A 111 0.49 11.28 1.97
CA PHE A 111 0.71 12.52 1.25
C PHE A 111 -0.21 12.58 0.03
N LEU A 112 -0.45 13.79 -0.47
CA LEU A 112 -1.16 14.07 -1.70
C LEU A 112 -0.18 14.61 -2.74
N VAL A 113 -0.42 14.27 -4.01
CA VAL A 113 0.29 14.83 -5.17
C VAL A 113 -0.69 15.67 -5.98
N GLU A 114 -0.40 16.96 -6.15
CA GLU A 114 -1.15 17.82 -7.06
C GLU A 114 -0.71 17.52 -8.50
N THR A 115 -1.59 16.93 -9.31
CA THR A 115 -1.23 16.42 -10.64
C THR A 115 -0.86 17.51 -11.64
N ALA A 116 -1.36 18.74 -11.45
CA ALA A 116 -1.06 19.87 -12.32
C ALA A 116 0.38 20.39 -12.13
N THR A 117 0.91 20.35 -10.91
CA THR A 117 2.21 20.94 -10.56
C THR A 117 3.28 19.89 -10.24
N GLY A 118 2.86 18.70 -9.79
CA GLY A 118 3.72 17.70 -9.18
C GLY A 118 4.09 18.02 -7.73
N SER A 119 3.45 19.02 -7.10
CA SER A 119 3.70 19.37 -5.69
C SER A 119 3.20 18.27 -4.77
N ILE A 120 3.94 18.03 -3.68
CA ILE A 120 3.64 17.02 -2.67
C ILE A 120 3.35 17.67 -1.31
N PHE A 121 2.33 17.16 -0.60
CA PHE A 121 1.91 17.69 0.69
C PHE A 121 1.59 16.55 1.66
N PRO A 122 2.02 16.59 2.92
CA PRO A 122 1.53 15.67 3.95
C PRO A 122 0.00 15.74 4.03
N ALA A 123 -0.66 14.59 4.12
CA ALA A 123 -2.12 14.49 4.10
C ALA A 123 -2.63 13.31 4.93
N THR A 124 -3.85 13.46 5.44
CA THR A 124 -4.60 12.40 6.12
C THR A 124 -5.91 12.18 5.39
N PHE A 125 -6.26 10.92 5.18
CA PHE A 125 -7.44 10.52 4.41
C PHE A 125 -8.44 9.79 5.30
N ASP A 126 -9.58 10.42 5.57
CA ASP A 126 -10.69 9.75 6.24
C ASP A 126 -11.41 8.78 5.29
N GLY A 127 -12.34 7.99 5.82
CA GLY A 127 -13.09 6.98 5.05
C GLY A 127 -13.87 7.54 3.85
N THR A 128 -14.21 8.84 3.84
CA THR A 128 -14.96 9.47 2.74
C THR A 128 -14.09 9.80 1.52
N THR A 129 -12.76 9.77 1.69
CA THR A 129 -11.79 10.18 0.66
C THR A 129 -11.06 9.02 -0.02
N ARG A 130 -11.37 7.76 0.35
CA ARG A 130 -10.58 6.57 -0.04
C ARG A 130 -10.85 6.01 -1.44
N CYS A 131 -11.44 6.80 -2.33
CA CYS A 131 -11.89 6.38 -3.67
C CYS A 131 -12.93 5.24 -3.62
N PRO A 132 -13.57 4.88 -4.75
CA PRO A 132 -14.65 3.90 -4.75
C PRO A 132 -14.21 2.49 -4.34
N ASP A 133 -15.19 1.73 -3.83
CA ASP A 133 -15.07 0.29 -3.56
C ASP A 133 -13.86 -0.09 -2.69
N GLU A 134 -13.54 0.79 -1.74
CA GLU A 134 -12.39 0.70 -0.84
C GLU A 134 -12.28 -0.68 -0.18
N LEU A 135 -13.39 -1.24 0.30
CA LEU A 135 -13.44 -2.56 0.93
C LEU A 135 -12.95 -3.66 -0.01
N ILE A 136 -13.39 -3.66 -1.27
CA ILE A 136 -13.00 -4.68 -2.25
C ILE A 136 -11.54 -4.50 -2.63
N ARG A 137 -11.09 -3.25 -2.86
CA ARG A 137 -9.67 -2.94 -3.13
C ARG A 137 -8.77 -3.41 -2.00
N ARG A 138 -9.21 -3.25 -0.75
CA ARG A 138 -8.49 -3.76 0.42
C ARG A 138 -8.42 -5.28 0.45
N ILE A 139 -9.53 -5.98 0.19
CA ILE A 139 -9.56 -7.46 0.06
C ILE A 139 -8.59 -7.95 -1.03
N ARG A 140 -8.44 -7.21 -2.14
CA ARG A 140 -7.44 -7.56 -3.18
C ARG A 140 -6.01 -7.59 -2.61
N VAL A 141 -5.69 -6.67 -1.71
CA VAL A 141 -4.36 -6.58 -1.08
C VAL A 141 -4.21 -7.62 0.03
N THR A 142 -5.21 -7.77 0.90
CA THR A 142 -5.05 -8.49 2.19
C THR A 142 -5.48 -9.95 2.16
N SER A 143 -6.45 -10.32 1.32
CA SER A 143 -7.09 -11.65 1.36
C SER A 143 -7.07 -12.38 0.02
N SER A 144 -6.39 -11.83 -0.99
CA SER A 144 -6.23 -12.46 -2.30
C SER A 144 -4.80 -12.95 -2.55
N PHE A 145 -4.02 -13.19 -1.49
CA PHE A 145 -2.62 -13.62 -1.59
C PHE A 145 -2.44 -15.01 -2.24
N GLU A 146 -3.51 -15.81 -2.30
CA GLU A 146 -3.56 -17.10 -2.98
C GLU A 146 -3.75 -16.95 -4.50
N ASP A 147 -4.15 -15.76 -4.99
CA ASP A 147 -4.28 -15.47 -6.41
C ASP A 147 -2.92 -15.18 -7.03
N LEU A 148 -2.36 -16.20 -7.69
CA LEU A 148 -1.04 -16.11 -8.32
C LEU A 148 -0.99 -15.10 -9.48
N SER A 149 -2.13 -14.65 -10.00
CA SER A 149 -2.18 -13.66 -11.11
C SER A 149 -1.56 -12.32 -10.71
N TRP A 150 -1.58 -11.99 -9.41
CA TRP A 150 -1.14 -10.71 -8.86
C TRP A 150 0.18 -10.78 -8.09
N LYS A 151 0.79 -11.97 -7.99
CA LYS A 151 2.00 -12.16 -7.17
C LYS A 151 3.10 -11.20 -7.58
N GLY A 152 3.59 -10.43 -6.60
CA GLY A 152 4.67 -9.46 -6.77
C GLY A 152 4.28 -8.17 -7.49
N ARG A 153 3.02 -8.00 -7.92
CA ARG A 153 2.57 -6.86 -8.73
C ARG A 153 1.93 -5.78 -7.87
N LEU A 154 2.12 -4.52 -8.27
CA LEU A 154 1.26 -3.42 -7.86
C LEU A 154 -0.12 -3.59 -8.47
N LEU A 155 -1.15 -3.33 -7.66
CA LEU A 155 -2.56 -3.45 -8.05
C LEU A 155 -3.05 -2.12 -8.63
N GLU A 156 -2.83 -1.90 -9.91
CA GLU A 156 -3.37 -0.74 -10.63
C GLU A 156 -4.90 -0.74 -10.58
N THR A 157 -5.48 0.42 -10.29
CA THR A 157 -6.94 0.58 -10.14
C THR A 157 -7.53 1.75 -10.91
N TYR A 158 -6.71 2.63 -11.50
CA TYR A 158 -7.18 3.82 -12.17
C TYR A 158 -6.68 3.86 -13.62
N ASP A 159 -7.61 3.81 -14.56
CA ASP A 159 -7.34 4.01 -15.98
C ASP A 159 -7.35 5.51 -16.30
N THR A 160 -6.15 6.06 -16.47
CA THR A 160 -5.93 7.48 -16.75
C THR A 160 -6.49 7.89 -18.12
N LEU A 161 -6.50 6.99 -19.11
CA LEU A 161 -6.98 7.31 -20.46
C LEU A 161 -8.50 7.47 -20.50
N SER A 162 -9.22 6.63 -19.74
CA SER A 162 -10.68 6.65 -19.73
C SER A 162 -11.31 7.45 -18.57
N ASP A 163 -10.51 7.96 -17.62
CA ASP A 163 -10.95 8.58 -16.36
C ASP A 163 -11.89 7.65 -15.56
N ARG A 164 -11.42 6.42 -15.29
CA ARG A 164 -12.22 5.39 -14.60
C ARG A 164 -11.41 4.67 -13.56
N PHE A 165 -12.08 4.28 -12.48
CA PHE A 165 -11.56 3.19 -11.65
C PHE A 165 -11.94 1.86 -12.28
N ILE A 166 -10.94 1.02 -12.54
CA ILE A 166 -11.11 -0.36 -13.02
C ILE A 166 -10.50 -1.28 -11.97
N ILE A 167 -11.35 -1.86 -11.15
CA ILE A 167 -10.94 -2.81 -10.13
C ILE A 167 -10.99 -4.19 -10.77
N ALA A 168 -9.81 -4.65 -11.21
CA ALA A 168 -9.68 -5.96 -11.81
C ALA A 168 -10.12 -7.07 -10.85
N PRO A 169 -10.55 -8.24 -11.36
CA PRO A 169 -10.90 -9.36 -10.50
C PRO A 169 -9.72 -9.81 -9.64
N CYS A 170 -10.03 -10.33 -8.46
CA CYS A 170 -9.12 -11.15 -7.67
C CYS A 170 -9.88 -12.38 -7.15
N THR A 171 -9.14 -13.41 -6.80
CA THR A 171 -9.72 -14.64 -6.26
C THR A 171 -9.30 -14.87 -4.81
N TRP A 172 -10.22 -15.38 -4.00
CA TRP A 172 -9.93 -15.95 -2.69
C TRP A 172 -10.56 -17.34 -2.55
N SER A 173 -9.93 -18.20 -1.77
CA SER A 173 -10.47 -19.53 -1.47
C SER A 173 -11.35 -19.53 -0.23
N ALA A 174 -12.03 -20.65 0.02
CA ALA A 174 -12.76 -20.89 1.26
C ALA A 174 -11.87 -20.82 2.52
N HIS A 175 -10.53 -20.91 2.36
CA HIS A 175 -9.58 -20.72 3.46
C HIS A 175 -9.69 -19.32 4.08
N GLN A 176 -9.93 -18.28 3.26
CA GLN A 176 -10.07 -16.90 3.76
C GLN A 176 -11.26 -16.75 4.71
N LYS A 177 -12.37 -17.47 4.46
CA LYS A 177 -13.50 -17.51 5.39
C LYS A 177 -13.09 -18.09 6.75
N GLN A 178 -12.28 -19.14 6.75
CA GLN A 178 -11.83 -19.77 8.01
C GLN A 178 -10.90 -18.85 8.80
N ILE A 179 -9.97 -18.17 8.11
CA ILE A 179 -9.13 -17.12 8.72
C ILE A 179 -10.01 -16.02 9.32
N ALA A 180 -10.95 -15.49 8.55
CA ALA A 180 -11.87 -14.45 8.99
C ALA A 180 -12.68 -14.86 10.24
N LEU A 181 -13.24 -16.09 10.26
CA LEU A 181 -13.98 -16.62 11.42
C LEU A 181 -13.09 -16.77 12.66
N GLY A 182 -11.82 -17.14 12.49
CA GLY A 182 -10.86 -17.28 13.59
C GLY A 182 -10.42 -15.94 14.18
N LEU A 183 -10.35 -14.88 13.36
CA LEU A 183 -9.87 -13.57 13.78
C LEU A 183 -10.98 -12.64 14.28
N GLN A 184 -12.20 -12.73 13.73
CA GLN A 184 -13.27 -11.75 13.98
C GLN A 184 -13.72 -11.64 15.44
N ASN A 185 -13.46 -12.63 16.28
CA ASN A 185 -13.90 -12.62 17.68
C ASN A 185 -12.78 -12.29 18.67
N LEU A 186 -11.56 -12.07 18.17
CA LEU A 186 -10.44 -11.62 18.99
C LEU A 186 -10.65 -10.19 19.49
N CYS A 187 -10.01 -9.84 20.60
CA CYS A 187 -10.03 -8.46 21.08
C CYS A 187 -9.07 -7.57 20.27
N ASP A 188 -9.31 -6.26 20.28
CA ASP A 188 -8.56 -5.32 19.44
C ASP A 188 -7.03 -5.37 19.67
N PRO A 189 -6.51 -5.50 20.90
CA PRO A 189 -5.08 -5.70 21.12
C PRO A 189 -4.51 -6.99 20.50
N GLU A 190 -5.28 -8.08 20.48
CA GLU A 190 -4.87 -9.32 19.82
C GLU A 190 -4.86 -9.17 18.30
N ILE A 191 -5.88 -8.51 17.74
CA ILE A 191 -5.95 -8.21 16.31
C ILE A 191 -4.76 -7.35 15.88
N LEU A 192 -4.48 -6.27 16.60
CA LEU A 192 -3.32 -5.42 16.32
C LEU A 192 -2.03 -6.26 16.35
N ARG A 193 -1.82 -7.05 17.40
CA ARG A 193 -0.61 -7.87 17.54
C ARG A 193 -0.41 -8.89 16.42
N ILE A 194 -1.48 -9.47 15.89
CA ILE A 194 -1.43 -10.55 14.89
C ILE A 194 -1.42 -9.99 13.47
N CYS A 195 -2.14 -8.89 13.22
CA CYS A 195 -2.45 -8.42 11.86
C CYS A 195 -1.72 -7.14 11.46
N SER A 196 -1.05 -6.44 12.38
CA SER A 196 -0.30 -5.21 12.09
C SER A 196 1.21 -5.46 12.07
N THR A 197 1.90 -4.77 11.15
CA THR A 197 3.37 -4.67 11.15
C THR A 197 3.90 -3.73 12.24
N SER A 198 3.06 -2.82 12.74
CA SER A 198 3.40 -1.82 13.76
C SER A 198 2.23 -1.54 14.72
N PRO A 199 1.91 -2.47 15.65
CA PRO A 199 0.69 -2.43 16.46
C PRO A 199 0.45 -1.12 17.24
N SER A 200 1.52 -0.46 17.70
CA SER A 200 1.44 0.80 18.46
C SER A 200 1.30 2.05 17.58
N ALA A 201 1.45 1.92 16.26
CA ALA A 201 1.45 3.03 15.30
C ALA A 201 0.24 3.02 14.34
N GLU A 202 -0.62 1.99 14.41
CA GLU A 202 -1.80 1.91 13.57
C GLU A 202 -2.82 3.01 13.87
N PRO A 203 -3.57 3.48 12.86
CA PRO A 203 -4.61 4.47 13.09
C PRO A 203 -5.79 3.86 13.85
N PRO A 204 -6.61 4.68 14.54
CA PRO A 204 -7.70 4.18 15.40
C PRO A 204 -8.73 3.28 14.69
N HIS A 205 -8.91 3.43 13.38
CA HIS A 205 -9.86 2.66 12.58
C HIS A 205 -9.29 1.37 11.98
N PHE A 206 -8.03 1.02 12.26
CA PHE A 206 -7.37 -0.16 11.68
C PHE A 206 -8.14 -1.46 11.96
N VAL A 207 -8.53 -1.67 13.22
CA VAL A 207 -9.23 -2.89 13.64
C VAL A 207 -10.64 -2.95 13.06
N ASP A 208 -11.36 -1.83 13.03
CA ASP A 208 -12.69 -1.74 12.42
C ASP A 208 -12.64 -2.06 10.92
N ASP A 209 -11.63 -1.56 10.20
CA ASP A 209 -11.42 -1.86 8.78
C ASP A 209 -11.13 -3.35 8.54
N LEU A 210 -10.40 -4.02 9.44
CA LEU A 210 -10.18 -5.48 9.39
C LEU A 210 -11.48 -6.26 9.62
N ARG A 211 -12.26 -5.88 10.63
CA ARG A 211 -13.55 -6.53 10.95
C ARG A 211 -14.52 -6.45 9.77
N ARG A 212 -14.62 -5.28 9.12
CA ARG A 212 -15.46 -5.09 7.92
C ARG A 212 -15.05 -6.00 6.76
N GLN A 213 -13.75 -6.23 6.56
CA GLN A 213 -13.28 -7.19 5.54
C GLN A 213 -13.68 -8.62 5.89
N TRP A 214 -13.48 -9.03 7.14
CA TRP A 214 -13.83 -10.38 7.58
C TRP A 214 -15.33 -10.64 7.49
N GLU A 215 -16.16 -9.69 7.91
CA GLU A 215 -17.62 -9.75 7.74
C GLU A 215 -18.00 -9.96 6.26
N TYR A 216 -17.36 -9.23 5.35
CA TYR A 216 -17.59 -9.38 3.92
C TYR A 216 -17.19 -10.77 3.42
N LEU A 217 -15.99 -11.27 3.78
CA LEU A 217 -15.49 -12.59 3.36
C LEU A 217 -16.33 -13.74 3.92
N ILE A 218 -16.88 -13.57 5.13
CA ILE A 218 -17.77 -14.56 5.75
C ILE A 218 -19.11 -14.61 5.02
N LYS A 219 -19.64 -13.44 4.64
CA LYS A 219 -20.92 -13.30 3.93
C LYS A 219 -20.82 -13.71 2.46
N HIS A 220 -19.68 -13.41 1.82
CA HIS A 220 -19.42 -13.63 0.39
C HIS A 220 -18.15 -14.49 0.19
N PRO A 221 -18.17 -15.77 0.60
CA PRO A 221 -16.98 -16.62 0.53
C PRO A 221 -16.61 -17.02 -0.89
N ASP A 222 -17.53 -16.91 -1.84
CA ASP A 222 -17.28 -17.13 -3.25
C ASP A 222 -16.95 -15.80 -3.95
N TRP A 223 -15.70 -15.62 -4.37
CA TRP A 223 -15.24 -14.41 -5.06
C TRP A 223 -16.04 -14.11 -6.34
N ARG A 224 -16.67 -15.13 -6.94
CA ARG A 224 -17.52 -14.97 -8.14
C ARG A 224 -18.77 -14.13 -7.87
N GLU A 225 -19.23 -14.02 -6.62
CA GLU A 225 -20.29 -13.08 -6.24
C GLU A 225 -19.82 -11.62 -6.36
N THR A 226 -18.53 -11.37 -6.11
CA THR A 226 -17.94 -10.02 -6.17
C THR A 226 -17.53 -9.65 -7.59
N PHE A 227 -17.01 -10.62 -8.35
CA PHE A 227 -16.59 -10.50 -9.75
C PHE A 227 -17.28 -11.54 -10.65
N PRO A 228 -18.58 -11.37 -10.95
CA PRO A 228 -19.33 -12.29 -11.80
C PRO A 228 -18.68 -12.44 -13.18
N GLY A 229 -18.45 -13.68 -13.61
CA GLY A 229 -17.82 -13.97 -14.90
C GLY A 229 -16.39 -13.42 -15.05
N LYS A 230 -15.68 -13.13 -13.95
CA LYS A 230 -14.37 -12.44 -13.98
C LYS A 230 -14.42 -11.04 -14.61
N HIS A 231 -15.58 -10.38 -14.61
CA HIS A 231 -15.64 -8.99 -15.03
C HIS A 231 -15.08 -8.05 -13.95
N PRO A 232 -14.34 -6.99 -14.35
CA PRO A 232 -13.89 -5.98 -13.42
C PRO A 232 -15.06 -5.16 -12.86
N ARG A 233 -14.83 -4.49 -11.73
CA ARG A 233 -15.78 -3.51 -11.18
C ARG A 233 -15.33 -2.13 -11.65
N ILE A 234 -16.14 -1.51 -12.50
CA ILE A 234 -15.81 -0.25 -13.17
C ILE A 234 -16.59 0.88 -12.51
N PHE A 235 -15.92 1.99 -12.22
CA PHE A 235 -16.53 3.21 -11.70
C PHE A 235 -16.17 4.40 -12.58
N VAL A 236 -17.18 5.22 -12.89
CA VAL A 236 -17.07 6.40 -13.75
C VAL A 236 -17.28 7.66 -12.93
N ARG A 237 -16.56 8.73 -13.28
CA ARG A 237 -16.67 10.01 -12.59
C ARG A 237 -18.03 10.63 -12.88
N THR A 238 -18.69 11.14 -11.84
CA THR A 238 -19.94 11.88 -11.97
C THR A 238 -19.67 13.37 -12.19
N ALA A 239 -20.65 14.11 -12.72
CA ALA A 239 -20.53 15.54 -12.94
C ALA A 239 -20.19 16.35 -11.67
N ASN A 240 -20.57 15.83 -10.49
CA ASN A 240 -20.29 16.46 -9.19
C ASN A 240 -18.93 16.05 -8.59
N GLY A 241 -18.09 15.34 -9.35
CA GLY A 241 -16.78 14.85 -8.90
C GLY A 241 -16.83 13.57 -8.05
N GLY A 242 -18.01 12.95 -7.91
CA GLY A 242 -18.19 11.64 -7.27
C GLY A 242 -17.92 10.48 -8.23
N TRP A 243 -18.33 9.27 -7.84
CA TRP A 243 -18.11 8.06 -8.61
C TRP A 243 -19.32 7.12 -8.57
N ASP A 244 -19.76 6.68 -9.74
CA ASP A 244 -20.86 5.71 -9.87
C ASP A 244 -20.35 4.38 -10.43
N ARG A 245 -20.87 3.27 -9.90
CA ARG A 245 -20.55 1.93 -10.41
C ARG A 245 -21.26 1.71 -11.74
N LEU A 246 -20.49 1.40 -12.79
CA LEU A 246 -21.04 0.95 -14.06
C LEU A 246 -21.52 -0.50 -13.91
N LEU A 247 -22.81 -0.73 -14.10
CA LEU A 247 -23.37 -2.08 -14.21
C LEU A 247 -23.19 -2.54 -15.66
N LEU A 248 -22.49 -3.65 -15.85
CA LEU A 248 -22.35 -4.29 -17.15
C LEU A 248 -23.49 -5.31 -17.26
N ASP A 249 -24.31 -5.18 -18.30
CA ASP A 249 -25.38 -6.13 -18.65
C ASP A 249 -24.80 -7.44 -19.21
#